data_AF-A0A7K5B450-F1
#
_entry.id   AF-A0A7K5B450-F1
#
_cell.length_a   1.000
_cell.length_b   1.000
_cell.length_c   1.000
_cell.angle_alpha   90.00
_cell.angle_beta   90.00
_cell.angle_gamma   90.00
#
_symmetry.space_group_name_H-M   'P 1'
#
loop_
_entity.id
_entity.type
_entity.pdbx_description
1 polymer ?
#
loop_
_entity_poly.entity_id
_entity_poly.type
_entity_poly.pdbx_seq_one_letter_code
_entity_poly.pdbx_strand_id
1 'polypeptide(L)'
;LRQEKEEWEDLNKLLLRHGLKPVSFAAPQCCKNASAMIVLDSQSSLEIRLALKTLMEDTERQQKLMKGLMETNRGLRDVIRLEQGRASRQEQRANELENVVENIKAKICQLEDETIAKACQQQNQVKELQKDQEASQVKYQQQQEKLQEQEEIIARLQKELSKVGMEERRRVATQNKMFCQFCKRAPKSLLDERYISTVILFLCKIVRQINQWHCKKDKDKVQREVKSKEEFLNLDATPNYRALLTSFQKQLVETKARNEELLLENTNLKKDLEIRPTSQELKFYKHQVKKLEKTLKKTVQ
;
A
#
# COMPACT_ATOMS: atom_id res chain seq x y z
N LEU A 1 -24.54 -17.84 -102.72
CA LEU A 1 -24.57 -19.30 -102.44
C LEU A 1 -23.27 -19.85 -101.81
N ARG A 2 -22.08 -19.79 -102.45
CA ARG A 2 -20.84 -20.30 -101.80
C ARG A 2 -20.48 -19.53 -100.52
N GLN A 3 -20.44 -18.21 -100.59
CA GLN A 3 -20.13 -17.33 -99.46
C GLN A 3 -21.15 -17.45 -98.32
N GLU A 4 -22.43 -17.57 -98.66
CA GLU A 4 -23.51 -17.78 -97.69
C GLU A 4 -23.39 -19.15 -96.97
N LYS A 5 -22.97 -20.20 -97.67
CA LYS A 5 -22.71 -21.51 -97.04
C LYS A 5 -21.58 -21.44 -96.02
N GLU A 6 -20.50 -20.73 -96.35
CA GLU A 6 -19.35 -20.56 -95.48
C GLU A 6 -19.69 -19.77 -94.21
N GLU A 7 -20.47 -18.69 -94.33
CA GLU A 7 -20.95 -17.92 -93.19
C GLU A 7 -21.91 -18.71 -92.29
N TRP A 8 -22.76 -19.57 -92.87
CA TRP A 8 -23.59 -20.49 -92.10
C TRP A 8 -22.77 -21.61 -91.44
N GLU A 9 -21.70 -22.10 -92.08
CA GLU A 9 -20.78 -23.06 -91.47
C GLU A 9 -20.07 -22.46 -90.25
N ASP A 10 -19.67 -21.19 -90.31
CA ASP A 10 -19.07 -20.49 -89.16
C ASP A 10 -20.08 -20.25 -88.02
N LEU A 11 -21.33 -19.90 -88.36
CA LEU A 11 -22.41 -19.80 -87.38
C LEU A 11 -22.76 -21.16 -86.77
N ASN A 12 -22.73 -22.23 -87.55
CA ASN A 12 -22.96 -23.60 -87.08
C ASN A 12 -21.87 -24.06 -86.10
N LYS A 13 -20.61 -23.68 -86.30
CA LYS A 13 -19.54 -23.93 -85.33
C LYS A 13 -19.83 -23.24 -84.00
N LEU A 14 -20.35 -22.01 -84.04
CA LEU A 14 -20.79 -21.28 -82.84
C LEU A 14 -22.00 -21.96 -82.19
N LEU A 15 -23.05 -22.29 -82.94
CA LEU A 15 -24.24 -23.00 -82.45
C LEU A 15 -23.85 -24.28 -81.70
N LEU A 16 -22.98 -25.09 -82.30
CA LEU A 16 -22.49 -26.33 -81.69
C LEU A 16 -21.71 -26.08 -80.39
N ARG A 17 -20.89 -25.03 -80.29
CA ARG A 17 -20.20 -24.66 -79.04
C ARG A 17 -21.17 -24.34 -77.89
N HIS A 18 -22.36 -23.85 -78.22
CA HIS A 18 -23.43 -23.57 -77.26
C HIS A 18 -24.44 -24.73 -77.12
N GLY A 19 -24.16 -25.90 -77.72
CA GLY A 19 -25.03 -27.09 -77.64
C GLY A 19 -26.28 -27.04 -78.51
N LEU A 20 -26.35 -26.11 -79.46
CA LEU A 20 -27.46 -25.94 -80.40
C LEU A 20 -27.23 -26.75 -81.69
N LYS A 21 -28.33 -27.11 -82.37
CA LYS A 21 -28.28 -27.88 -83.62
C LYS A 21 -27.86 -26.99 -84.81
N PRO A 22 -27.06 -27.49 -85.76
CA PRO A 22 -26.64 -26.73 -86.93
C PRO A 22 -27.78 -26.56 -87.95
N VAL A 23 -27.78 -25.43 -88.64
CA VAL A 23 -28.68 -25.12 -89.75
C VAL A 23 -28.09 -25.67 -91.04
N SER A 24 -28.81 -26.58 -91.70
CA SER A 24 -28.37 -27.21 -92.95
C SER A 24 -29.22 -26.75 -94.13
N PHE A 25 -28.58 -26.51 -95.27
CA PHE A 25 -29.29 -26.30 -96.54
C PHE A 25 -29.91 -27.60 -97.02
N ALA A 26 -31.23 -27.59 -97.26
CA ALA A 26 -31.92 -28.72 -97.84
C ALA A 26 -31.51 -28.97 -99.29
N ALA A 27 -31.17 -30.22 -99.63
CA ALA A 27 -30.99 -30.63 -101.02
C ALA A 27 -32.38 -30.77 -101.69
N PRO A 28 -32.64 -30.15 -102.86
CA PRO A 28 -33.96 -30.14 -103.50
C PRO A 28 -34.55 -31.54 -103.81
N GLN A 29 -33.73 -32.58 -103.80
CA GLN A 29 -34.10 -33.94 -104.23
C GLN A 29 -34.35 -34.93 -103.07
N CYS A 30 -34.11 -34.55 -101.80
CA CYS A 30 -34.00 -35.54 -100.70
C CYS A 30 -35.08 -35.48 -99.60
N CYS A 31 -36.10 -34.63 -99.68
CA CYS A 31 -37.08 -34.49 -98.59
C CYS A 31 -38.52 -34.39 -99.09
N LYS A 32 -39.39 -35.32 -98.66
CA LYS A 32 -40.80 -35.42 -99.09
C LYS A 32 -41.77 -34.49 -98.34
N ASN A 33 -41.31 -33.79 -97.30
CA ASN A 33 -42.16 -32.98 -96.42
C ASN A 33 -41.83 -31.49 -96.57
N ALA A 34 -42.49 -30.81 -97.52
CA ALA A 34 -42.35 -29.36 -97.72
C ALA A 34 -42.80 -28.53 -96.50
N SER A 35 -43.65 -29.09 -95.63
CA SER A 35 -44.14 -28.43 -94.41
C SER A 35 -43.11 -28.28 -93.30
N ALA A 36 -41.97 -29.00 -93.37
CA ALA A 36 -40.88 -28.93 -92.40
C ALA A 36 -39.71 -28.05 -92.85
N MET A 37 -39.81 -27.41 -94.03
CA MET A 37 -38.78 -26.53 -94.58
C MET A 37 -39.23 -25.07 -94.53
N ILE A 38 -38.32 -24.21 -94.09
CA ILE A 38 -38.50 -22.77 -94.13
C ILE A 38 -37.78 -22.28 -95.39
N VAL A 39 -38.54 -21.72 -96.33
CA VAL A 39 -37.98 -21.06 -97.51
C VAL A 39 -37.75 -19.59 -97.14
N LEU A 40 -36.50 -19.17 -97.19
CA LEU A 40 -36.10 -17.79 -96.92
C LEU A 40 -35.65 -17.15 -98.23
N ASP A 41 -36.07 -15.91 -98.47
CA ASP A 41 -35.41 -15.08 -99.46
C ASP A 41 -34.01 -14.66 -98.97
N SER A 42 -33.17 -14.17 -99.89
CA SER A 42 -31.78 -13.83 -99.57
C SER A 42 -31.64 -12.75 -98.50
N GLN A 43 -32.60 -11.82 -98.42
CA GLN A 43 -32.60 -10.74 -97.44
C GLN A 43 -32.97 -11.29 -96.05
N SER A 44 -34.05 -12.06 -95.95
CA SER A 44 -34.46 -12.71 -94.69
C SER A 44 -33.39 -13.67 -94.13
N SER A 45 -32.70 -14.43 -95.00
CA SER A 45 -31.57 -15.31 -94.60
C SER A 45 -30.40 -14.52 -94.01
N LEU A 46 -30.08 -13.37 -94.61
CA LEU A 46 -29.02 -12.48 -94.13
C LEU A 46 -29.38 -11.87 -92.77
N GLU A 47 -30.61 -11.36 -92.63
CA GLU A 47 -31.10 -10.76 -91.38
C GLU A 47 -31.13 -11.76 -90.23
N ILE A 48 -31.61 -12.98 -90.49
CA ILE A 48 -31.63 -14.07 -89.49
C ILE A 48 -30.20 -14.47 -89.09
N ARG A 49 -29.26 -14.57 -90.04
CA ARG A 49 -27.85 -14.84 -89.73
C ARG A 49 -27.26 -13.76 -88.82
N LEU A 50 -27.46 -12.50 -89.17
CA LEU A 50 -26.95 -11.38 -88.39
C LEU A 50 -27.55 -11.39 -86.98
N ALA A 51 -28.86 -11.58 -86.86
CA ALA A 51 -29.54 -11.68 -85.57
C ALA A 51 -29.02 -12.85 -84.72
N LEU A 52 -28.86 -14.04 -85.31
CA LEU A 52 -28.28 -15.20 -84.62
C LEU A 52 -26.85 -14.92 -84.18
N LYS A 53 -26.00 -14.39 -85.07
CA LYS A 53 -24.60 -14.06 -84.76
C LYS A 53 -24.51 -13.11 -83.57
N THR A 54 -25.25 -12.01 -83.60
CA THR A 54 -25.27 -11.03 -82.51
C THR A 54 -25.80 -11.63 -81.21
N LEU A 55 -26.84 -12.47 -81.26
CA LEU A 55 -27.36 -13.16 -80.06
C LEU A 55 -26.32 -14.11 -79.45
N MET A 56 -25.58 -14.84 -80.28
CA MET A 56 -24.55 -15.77 -79.83
C MET A 56 -23.37 -15.03 -79.20
N GLU A 57 -22.89 -13.97 -79.84
CA GLU A 57 -21.83 -13.11 -79.31
C GLU A 57 -22.25 -12.46 -77.97
N ASP A 58 -23.50 -12.02 -77.85
CA ASP A 58 -24.01 -11.48 -76.58
C ASP A 58 -24.13 -12.55 -75.50
N THR A 59 -24.58 -13.76 -75.85
CA THR A 59 -24.67 -14.89 -74.91
C THR A 59 -23.28 -15.26 -74.37
N GLU A 60 -22.25 -15.29 -75.22
CA GLU A 60 -20.87 -15.54 -74.79
C GLU A 60 -20.35 -14.43 -73.87
N ARG A 61 -20.64 -13.16 -74.19
CA ARG A 61 -20.31 -12.01 -73.33
C ARG A 61 -20.98 -12.12 -71.96
N GLN A 62 -22.27 -12.47 -71.92
CA GLN A 62 -23.02 -12.66 -70.69
C GLN A 62 -22.47 -13.84 -69.86
N GLN A 63 -22.10 -14.96 -70.50
CA GLN A 63 -21.47 -16.09 -69.81
C GLN A 63 -20.12 -15.72 -69.19
N LYS A 64 -19.29 -14.96 -69.90
CA LYS A 64 -18.00 -14.44 -69.37
C LYS A 64 -18.24 -13.52 -68.18
N LEU A 65 -19.20 -12.60 -68.27
CA LEU A 65 -19.58 -11.71 -67.18
C LEU A 65 -20.08 -12.51 -65.96
N MET A 66 -20.98 -13.48 -66.17
CA MET A 66 -21.51 -14.34 -65.11
C MET A 66 -20.38 -15.08 -64.38
N LYS A 67 -19.43 -15.64 -65.13
CA LYS A 67 -18.28 -16.35 -64.56
C LYS A 67 -17.40 -15.42 -63.74
N GLY A 68 -17.10 -14.22 -64.25
CA GLY A 68 -16.36 -13.20 -63.51
C GLY A 68 -17.10 -12.72 -62.24
N LEU A 69 -18.43 -12.58 -62.30
CA LEU A 69 -19.25 -12.25 -61.13
C LEU A 69 -19.24 -13.37 -60.09
N MET A 70 -19.28 -14.65 -60.51
CA MET A 70 -19.18 -15.78 -59.59
C MET A 70 -17.82 -15.85 -58.90
N GLU A 71 -16.74 -15.63 -59.65
CA GLU A 71 -15.38 -15.63 -59.12
C GLU A 71 -15.16 -14.47 -58.13
N THR A 72 -15.59 -13.26 -58.47
CA THR A 72 -15.53 -12.11 -57.57
C THR A 72 -16.39 -12.31 -56.33
N ASN A 73 -17.61 -12.86 -56.46
CA ASN A 73 -18.48 -13.15 -55.32
C ASN A 73 -17.85 -14.21 -54.38
N ARG A 74 -17.21 -15.25 -54.92
CA ARG A 74 -16.45 -16.21 -54.10
C ARG A 74 -15.30 -15.53 -53.35
N GLY A 75 -14.52 -14.69 -54.03
CA GLY A 75 -13.44 -13.93 -53.40
C GLY A 75 -13.94 -12.99 -52.29
N LEU A 76 -15.07 -12.31 -52.51
CA LEU A 76 -15.71 -11.47 -51.49
C LEU A 76 -16.14 -12.27 -50.26
N ARG A 77 -16.68 -13.48 -50.42
CA ARG A 77 -17.02 -14.34 -49.27
C ARG A 77 -15.78 -14.74 -48.47
N ASP A 78 -14.68 -15.02 -49.14
CA ASP A 78 -13.42 -15.38 -48.47
C ASP A 78 -12.87 -14.19 -47.66
N VAL A 79 -12.95 -12.97 -48.21
CA VAL A 79 -12.60 -11.73 -47.50
C VAL A 79 -13.51 -11.50 -46.30
N ILE A 80 -14.83 -11.63 -46.46
CA ILE A 80 -15.79 -11.49 -45.35
C ILE A 80 -15.45 -12.44 -44.22
N ARG A 81 -15.18 -13.71 -44.52
CA ARG A 81 -14.82 -14.71 -43.51
C ARG A 81 -13.50 -14.36 -42.79
N LEU A 82 -12.51 -13.84 -43.52
CA LEU A 82 -11.25 -13.40 -42.92
C LEU A 82 -11.45 -12.21 -41.99
N GLU A 83 -12.23 -11.22 -42.42
CA GLU A 83 -12.53 -10.03 -41.63
C GLU A 83 -13.39 -10.36 -40.40
N GLN A 84 -14.35 -11.29 -40.51
CA GLN A 84 -15.07 -11.81 -39.35
C GLN A 84 -14.12 -12.45 -38.33
N GLY A 85 -13.15 -13.25 -38.80
CA GLY A 85 -12.13 -13.82 -37.92
C GLY A 85 -11.22 -12.76 -37.28
N ARG A 86 -10.92 -11.66 -37.99
CA ARG A 86 -10.18 -10.51 -37.44
C ARG A 86 -11.00 -9.76 -36.39
N ALA A 87 -12.27 -9.49 -36.68
CA ALA A 87 -13.20 -8.82 -35.77
C ALA A 87 -13.38 -9.61 -34.47
N SER A 88 -13.61 -10.93 -34.56
CA SER A 88 -13.76 -11.80 -33.38
C SER A 88 -12.51 -11.80 -32.48
N ARG A 89 -11.30 -11.84 -33.06
CA ARG A 89 -10.06 -11.72 -32.26
C ARG A 89 -9.92 -10.35 -31.60
N GLN A 90 -10.34 -9.29 -32.29
CA GLN A 90 -10.27 -7.94 -31.76
C GLN A 90 -11.28 -7.73 -30.63
N GLU A 91 -12.49 -8.30 -30.76
CA GLU A 91 -13.52 -8.33 -29.73
C GLU A 91 -13.03 -9.10 -28.49
N GLN A 92 -12.47 -10.29 -28.66
CA GLN A 92 -11.91 -11.06 -27.55
C GLN A 92 -10.83 -10.26 -26.80
N ARG A 93 -9.93 -9.61 -27.54
CA ARG A 93 -8.89 -8.76 -26.95
C ARG A 93 -9.48 -7.55 -26.22
N ALA A 94 -10.56 -6.96 -26.72
CA ALA A 94 -11.25 -5.86 -26.05
C ALA A 94 -11.86 -6.32 -24.72
N ASN A 95 -12.52 -7.49 -24.72
CA ASN A 95 -13.10 -8.08 -23.50
C ASN A 95 -12.03 -8.43 -22.45
N GLU A 96 -10.89 -8.99 -22.87
CA GLU A 96 -9.75 -9.24 -21.97
C GLU A 96 -9.23 -7.94 -21.34
N LEU A 97 -9.11 -6.87 -22.12
CA LEU A 97 -8.69 -5.57 -21.62
C LEU A 97 -9.73 -4.94 -20.67
N GLU A 98 -11.02 -5.10 -20.96
CA GLU A 98 -12.11 -4.63 -20.10
C GLU A 98 -12.05 -5.33 -18.73
N ASN A 99 -11.89 -6.65 -18.70
CA ASN A 99 -11.70 -7.42 -17.46
C ASN A 99 -10.47 -6.94 -16.67
N VAL A 100 -9.35 -6.64 -17.33
CA VAL A 100 -8.17 -6.09 -16.65
C VAL A 100 -8.46 -4.72 -16.06
N VAL A 101 -9.16 -3.85 -16.79
CA VAL A 101 -9.56 -2.52 -16.31
C VAL A 101 -10.50 -2.62 -15.11
N GLU A 102 -11.49 -3.51 -15.14
CA GLU A 102 -12.40 -3.74 -14.02
C GLU A 102 -11.65 -4.23 -12.77
N ASN A 103 -10.71 -5.16 -12.93
CA ASN A 103 -9.87 -5.64 -11.82
C ASN A 103 -8.99 -4.53 -11.24
N ILE A 104 -8.40 -3.68 -12.08
CA ILE A 104 -7.61 -2.52 -11.63
C ILE A 104 -8.49 -1.52 -10.89
N LYS A 105 -9.69 -1.21 -11.40
CA LYS A 105 -10.66 -0.34 -10.72
C LYS A 105 -11.03 -0.87 -9.33
N ALA A 106 -11.37 -2.16 -9.24
CA ALA A 106 -11.68 -2.80 -7.97
C ALA A 106 -10.49 -2.71 -6.99
N LYS A 107 -9.26 -2.92 -7.48
CA LYS A 107 -8.07 -2.82 -6.64
C LYS A 107 -7.79 -1.38 -6.17
N ILE A 108 -8.03 -0.38 -7.02
CA ILE A 108 -7.91 1.03 -6.66
C ILE A 108 -8.92 1.36 -5.55
N CYS A 109 -10.20 1.03 -5.73
CA CYS A 109 -11.22 1.28 -4.71
C CYS A 109 -10.87 0.60 -3.38
N GLN A 110 -10.41 -0.65 -3.40
CA GLN A 110 -9.96 -1.34 -2.19
C GLN A 110 -8.83 -0.58 -1.48
N LEU A 111 -7.82 -0.12 -2.22
CA LEU A 111 -6.68 0.60 -1.65
C LEU A 111 -7.08 1.98 -1.12
N GLU A 112 -8.00 2.67 -1.79
CA GLU A 112 -8.58 3.93 -1.34
C GLU A 112 -9.34 3.72 -0.02
N ASP A 113 -10.22 2.71 0.06
CA ASP A 113 -10.97 2.37 1.26
C ASP A 113 -10.05 2.00 2.43
N GLU A 114 -9.03 1.18 2.20
CA GLU A 114 -8.02 0.83 3.20
C GLU A 114 -7.25 2.07 3.70
N THR A 115 -6.95 3.01 2.80
CA THR A 115 -6.24 4.25 3.14
C THR A 115 -7.13 5.17 3.96
N ILE A 116 -8.40 5.33 3.57
CA ILE A 116 -9.39 6.11 4.32
C ILE A 116 -9.59 5.51 5.71
N ALA A 117 -9.76 4.18 5.82
CA ALA A 117 -9.91 3.51 7.10
C ALA A 117 -8.71 3.72 8.02
N LYS A 118 -7.47 3.59 7.50
CA LYS A 118 -6.24 3.87 8.25
C LYS A 118 -6.16 5.32 8.70
N ALA A 119 -6.51 6.27 7.83
CA ALA A 119 -6.52 7.69 8.17
C ALA A 119 -7.53 7.99 9.27
N CYS A 120 -8.74 7.42 9.21
CA CYS A 120 -9.75 7.55 10.27
C CYS A 120 -9.26 6.96 11.59
N GLN A 121 -8.64 5.78 11.57
CA GLN A 121 -8.09 5.14 12.77
C GLN A 121 -6.99 6.01 13.40
N GLN A 122 -6.05 6.52 12.60
CA GLN A 122 -4.99 7.41 13.06
C GLN A 122 -5.55 8.72 13.63
N GLN A 123 -6.55 9.31 12.97
CA GLN A 123 -7.21 10.51 13.47
C GLN A 123 -7.86 10.29 14.83
N ASN A 124 -8.49 9.13 15.04
CA ASN A 124 -9.07 8.78 16.33
C ASN A 124 -7.99 8.60 17.42
N GLN A 125 -6.87 7.95 17.09
CA GLN A 125 -5.74 7.83 18.02
C GLN A 125 -5.17 9.20 18.41
N VAL A 126 -5.01 10.11 17.45
CA VAL A 126 -4.55 11.48 17.73
C VAL A 126 -5.53 12.22 18.64
N LYS A 127 -6.84 12.08 18.42
CA LYS A 127 -7.86 12.69 19.29
C LYS A 127 -7.79 12.17 20.73
N GLU A 128 -7.59 10.87 20.93
CA GLU A 128 -7.44 10.31 22.27
C GLU A 128 -6.14 10.80 22.94
N LEU A 129 -5.02 10.84 22.21
CA LEU A 129 -3.77 11.39 22.73
C LEU A 129 -3.89 12.88 23.11
N GLN A 130 -4.65 13.66 22.35
CA GLN A 130 -4.93 15.06 22.68
C GLN A 130 -5.70 15.19 24.00
N LYS A 131 -6.73 14.35 24.23
CA LYS A 131 -7.46 14.33 25.50
C LYS A 131 -6.55 13.94 26.67
N ASP A 132 -5.69 12.94 26.48
CA ASP A 132 -4.72 12.52 27.50
C ASP A 132 -3.72 13.63 27.81
N GLN A 133 -3.25 14.35 26.78
CA GLN A 133 -2.38 15.50 26.93
C GLN A 133 -3.05 16.60 27.75
N GLU A 134 -4.29 16.99 27.41
CA GLU A 134 -5.06 18.00 28.16
C GLU A 134 -5.26 17.58 29.63
N ALA A 135 -5.65 16.32 29.86
CA ALA A 135 -5.84 15.79 31.21
C ALA A 135 -4.53 15.79 32.02
N SER A 136 -3.40 15.46 31.38
CA SER A 136 -2.08 15.51 32.00
C SER A 136 -1.63 16.94 32.32
N GLN A 137 -1.95 17.89 31.44
CA GLN A 137 -1.63 19.31 31.62
C GLN A 137 -2.40 19.92 32.80
N VAL A 138 -3.69 19.60 32.92
CA VAL A 138 -4.51 20.02 34.08
C VAL A 138 -3.93 19.46 35.39
N LYS A 139 -3.53 18.17 35.41
CA LYS A 139 -2.90 17.57 36.60
C LYS A 139 -1.58 18.24 36.94
N TYR A 140 -0.76 18.57 35.94
CA TYR A 140 0.50 19.29 36.15
C TYR A 140 0.27 20.67 36.77
N GLN A 141 -0.68 21.45 36.25
CA GLN A 141 -1.02 22.76 36.81
C GLN A 141 -1.48 22.65 38.27
N GLN A 142 -2.36 21.69 38.58
CA GLN A 142 -2.82 21.45 39.96
C GLN A 142 -1.67 21.07 40.91
N GLN A 143 -0.70 20.29 40.44
CA GLN A 143 0.49 19.95 41.24
C GLN A 143 1.40 21.16 41.45
N GLN A 144 1.54 22.01 40.44
CA GLN A 144 2.33 23.24 40.53
C GLN A 144 1.72 24.23 41.53
N GLU A 145 0.40 24.41 41.54
CA GLU A 145 -0.30 25.24 42.53
C GLU A 145 -0.08 24.72 43.95
N LYS A 146 -0.25 23.40 44.17
CA LYS A 146 0.01 22.78 45.48
C LYS A 146 1.44 22.95 45.95
N LEU A 147 2.41 22.90 45.03
CA LEU A 147 3.81 23.14 45.36
C LEU A 147 4.03 24.57 45.85
N GLN A 148 3.46 25.55 45.14
CA GLN A 148 3.52 26.97 45.53
C GLN A 148 2.89 27.20 46.91
N GLU A 149 1.71 26.62 47.17
CA GLU A 149 1.07 26.70 48.48
C GLU A 149 1.96 26.12 49.60
N GLN A 150 2.63 24.99 49.33
CA GLN A 150 3.56 24.37 50.29
C GLN A 150 4.79 25.26 50.53
N GLU A 151 5.37 25.85 49.48
CA GLU A 151 6.49 26.77 49.60
C GLU A 151 6.13 28.00 50.44
N GLU A 152 4.94 28.56 50.27
CA GLU A 152 4.43 29.67 51.08
C GLU A 152 4.21 29.27 52.55
N ILE A 153 3.68 28.06 52.80
CA ILE A 153 3.54 27.54 54.18
C ILE A 153 4.92 27.37 54.82
N ILE A 154 5.88 26.79 54.11
CA ILE A 154 7.25 26.60 54.61
C ILE A 154 7.88 27.97 54.93
N ALA A 155 7.77 28.94 54.04
CA ALA A 155 8.30 30.29 54.26
C ALA A 155 7.68 30.97 55.50
N ARG A 156 6.36 30.83 55.69
CA ARG A 156 5.66 31.33 56.89
C ARG A 156 6.16 30.63 58.16
N LEU A 157 6.26 29.31 58.15
CA LEU A 157 6.73 28.54 59.31
C LEU A 157 8.19 28.85 59.66
N GLN A 158 9.05 29.00 58.66
CA GLN A 158 10.45 29.42 58.86
C GLN A 158 10.53 30.80 59.50
N LYS A 159 9.68 31.74 59.08
CA LYS A 159 9.60 33.08 59.69
C LYS A 159 9.16 33.00 61.15
N GLU A 160 8.13 32.23 61.47
CA GLU A 160 7.67 32.05 62.86
C GLU A 160 8.73 31.34 63.73
N LEU A 161 9.37 30.29 63.23
CA LEU A 161 10.48 29.63 63.92
C LEU A 161 11.62 30.59 64.23
N SER A 162 11.96 31.50 63.30
CA SER A 162 13.00 32.51 63.51
C SER A 162 12.63 33.49 64.62
N LYS A 163 11.36 33.94 64.68
CA LYS A 163 10.85 34.84 65.73
C LYS A 163 10.89 34.17 67.09
N VAL A 164 10.31 32.97 67.20
CA VAL A 164 10.31 32.18 68.43
C VAL A 164 11.74 31.89 68.88
N GLY A 165 12.63 31.55 67.95
CA GLY A 165 14.05 31.34 68.25
C GLY A 165 14.76 32.61 68.76
N MET A 166 14.40 33.80 68.26
CA MET A 166 14.93 35.07 68.76
C MET A 166 14.38 35.41 70.16
N GLU A 167 13.09 35.19 70.39
CA GLU A 167 12.46 35.40 71.70
C GLU A 167 13.04 34.47 72.77
N GLU A 168 13.22 33.18 72.44
CA GLU A 168 13.83 32.21 73.34
C GLU A 168 15.30 32.56 73.66
N ARG A 169 16.08 32.97 72.65
CA ARG A 169 17.44 33.48 72.87
C ARG A 169 17.46 34.69 73.81
N ARG A 170 16.52 35.63 73.67
CA ARG A 170 16.39 36.79 74.56
C ARG A 170 16.01 36.38 75.99
N ARG A 171 15.07 35.44 76.13
CA ARG A 171 14.66 34.89 77.43
C ARG A 171 15.83 34.23 78.16
N VAL A 172 16.57 33.35 77.46
CA VAL A 172 17.77 32.68 77.99
C VAL A 172 18.87 33.69 78.35
N ALA A 173 19.14 34.68 77.50
CA ALA A 173 20.12 35.72 77.79
C ALA A 173 19.75 36.52 79.05
N THR A 174 18.47 36.83 79.23
CA THR A 174 17.96 37.54 80.42
C THR A 174 18.09 36.68 81.67
N GLN A 175 17.69 35.41 81.61
CA GLN A 175 17.87 34.46 82.69
C GLN A 175 19.34 34.29 83.08
N ASN A 176 20.24 34.10 82.10
CA ASN A 176 21.68 34.00 82.34
C ASN A 176 22.24 35.28 82.98
N LYS A 177 21.81 36.46 82.54
CA LYS A 177 22.22 37.73 83.14
C LYS A 177 21.79 37.83 84.60
N MET A 178 20.53 37.46 84.92
CA MET A 178 20.02 37.43 86.30
C MET A 178 20.76 36.39 87.15
N PHE A 179 20.99 35.19 86.61
CA PHE A 179 21.75 34.14 87.28
C PHE A 179 23.18 34.60 87.60
N CYS A 180 23.88 35.21 86.64
CA CYS A 180 25.20 35.79 86.87
C CYS A 180 25.19 36.88 87.95
N GLN A 181 24.16 37.73 88.00
CA GLN A 181 24.01 38.72 89.08
C GLN A 181 23.79 38.07 90.45
N PHE A 182 23.00 37.00 90.50
CA PHE A 182 22.79 36.21 91.71
C PHE A 182 24.09 35.56 92.19
N CYS A 183 24.84 34.89 91.31
CA CYS A 183 26.14 34.29 91.62
C CYS A 183 27.19 35.32 92.07
N LYS A 184 27.09 36.59 91.65
CA LYS A 184 27.97 37.68 92.11
C LYS A 184 27.63 38.19 93.52
N ARG A 185 26.39 38.03 93.98
CA ARG A 185 25.93 38.44 95.33
C ARG A 185 25.98 37.33 96.37
N ALA A 186 26.13 36.08 95.95
CA ALA A 186 26.26 34.94 96.86
C ALA A 186 27.62 34.97 97.60
N PRO A 187 27.66 34.81 98.93
CA PRO A 187 28.91 34.78 99.70
C PRO A 187 29.74 33.55 99.29
N LYS A 188 30.92 33.77 98.70
CA LYS A 188 31.80 32.70 98.24
C LYS A 188 32.52 32.06 99.43
N SER A 189 31.96 30.97 99.95
CA SER A 189 32.61 30.06 100.91
C SER A 189 33.52 29.06 100.17
N LEU A 190 34.62 28.61 100.78
CA LEU A 190 35.49 27.54 100.23
C LEU A 190 34.74 26.22 99.98
N LEU A 191 33.60 26.00 100.67
CA LEU A 191 32.71 24.86 100.42
C LEU A 191 31.90 25.04 99.12
N ASP A 192 31.46 26.26 98.78
CA ASP A 192 30.71 26.54 97.56
C ASP A 192 31.55 26.29 96.30
N GLU A 193 32.86 26.55 96.35
CA GLU A 193 33.75 26.33 95.21
C GLU A 193 33.94 24.83 94.90
N ARG A 194 33.94 23.98 95.94
CA ARG A 194 33.93 22.51 95.78
C ARG A 194 32.57 21.98 95.30
N TYR A 195 31.46 22.55 95.79
CA TYR A 195 30.12 22.18 95.31
C TYR A 195 29.91 22.58 93.85
N ILE A 196 30.30 23.78 93.44
CA ILE A 196 30.21 24.25 92.04
C ILE A 196 31.02 23.34 91.11
N SER A 197 32.25 22.99 91.48
CA SER A 197 33.10 22.09 90.69
C SER A 197 32.45 20.70 90.53
N THR A 198 31.80 20.20 91.59
CA THR A 198 31.06 18.94 91.56
C THR A 198 29.82 19.03 90.68
N VAL A 199 29.06 20.12 90.77
CA VAL A 199 27.89 20.39 89.93
C VAL A 199 28.29 20.49 88.45
N ILE A 200 29.39 21.18 88.13
CA ILE A 200 29.92 21.26 86.75
C ILE A 200 30.29 19.86 86.23
N LEU A 201 30.95 19.04 87.04
CA LEU A 201 31.27 17.66 86.66
C LEU A 201 30.01 16.81 86.42
N PHE A 202 28.98 16.95 87.27
CA PHE A 202 27.70 16.26 87.06
C PHE A 202 26.95 16.78 85.84
N LEU A 203 26.93 18.09 85.59
CA LEU A 203 26.31 18.69 84.41
C LEU A 203 27.02 18.24 83.12
N CYS A 204 28.36 18.24 83.10
CA CYS A 204 29.12 17.69 81.97
C CYS A 204 28.81 16.20 81.75
N LYS A 205 28.60 15.43 82.82
CA LYS A 205 28.20 14.02 82.74
C LYS A 205 26.79 13.86 82.14
N ILE A 206 25.83 14.69 82.54
CA ILE A 206 24.47 14.71 82.01
C ILE A 206 24.47 15.12 80.53
N VAL A 207 25.18 16.20 80.16
CA VAL A 207 25.29 16.64 78.76
C VAL A 207 25.95 15.57 77.89
N ARG A 208 26.99 14.89 78.39
CA ARG A 208 27.61 13.76 77.70
C ARG A 208 26.64 12.60 77.52
N GLN A 209 25.79 12.32 78.51
CA GLN A 209 24.73 11.31 78.37
C GLN A 209 23.64 11.75 77.39
N ILE A 210 23.19 13.01 77.39
CA ILE A 210 22.22 13.54 76.43
C ILE A 210 22.77 13.50 75.01
N ASN A 211 24.05 13.83 74.81
CA ASN A 211 24.70 13.73 73.51
C ASN A 211 24.88 12.27 73.10
N GLN A 212 25.21 11.36 74.02
CA GLN A 212 25.20 9.92 73.73
C GLN A 212 23.80 9.40 73.40
N TRP A 213 22.75 9.92 74.04
CA TRP A 213 21.36 9.59 73.73
C TRP A 213 20.93 10.14 72.37
N HIS A 214 21.30 11.37 72.00
CA HIS A 214 21.05 11.91 70.66
C HIS A 214 21.84 11.17 69.58
N CYS A 215 23.12 10.86 69.81
CA CYS A 215 23.89 10.01 68.91
C CYS A 215 23.34 8.58 68.85
N LYS A 216 22.78 8.03 69.94
CA LYS A 216 22.06 6.74 69.91
C LYS A 216 20.75 6.85 69.17
N LYS A 217 20.01 7.96 69.28
CA LYS A 217 18.76 8.20 68.55
C LYS A 217 19.00 8.44 67.07
N ASP A 218 20.11 9.06 66.70
CA ASP A 218 20.59 9.15 65.32
C ASP A 218 21.13 7.80 64.83
N LYS A 219 21.80 7.01 65.68
CA LYS A 219 22.14 5.62 65.35
C LYS A 219 20.91 4.73 65.25
N ASP A 220 19.86 4.95 66.03
CA ASP A 220 18.58 4.24 65.98
C ASP A 220 17.71 4.74 64.83
N LYS A 221 17.90 5.98 64.37
CA LYS A 221 17.34 6.51 63.11
C LYS A 221 18.11 5.97 61.92
N VAL A 222 19.43 5.87 61.98
CA VAL A 222 20.28 5.22 60.97
C VAL A 222 20.02 3.72 60.98
N GLN A 223 19.71 3.10 62.11
CA GLN A 223 19.41 1.67 62.22
C GLN A 223 17.93 1.37 61.94
N ARG A 224 17.01 2.33 62.14
CA ARG A 224 15.66 2.32 61.52
C ARG A 224 15.70 2.68 60.05
N GLU A 225 16.67 3.46 59.57
CA GLU A 225 16.90 3.69 58.15
C GLU A 225 17.66 2.53 57.53
N VAL A 226 18.38 1.71 58.29
CA VAL A 226 19.02 0.47 57.83
C VAL A 226 18.03 -0.69 57.88
N LYS A 227 17.16 -0.77 58.91
CA LYS A 227 16.00 -1.68 58.92
C LYS A 227 14.91 -1.26 57.95
N SER A 228 14.67 0.04 57.79
CA SER A 228 13.84 0.52 56.68
C SER A 228 14.58 0.38 55.38
N LYS A 229 15.93 0.48 55.29
CA LYS A 229 16.66 0.10 54.07
C LYS A 229 16.61 -1.40 53.80
N GLU A 230 16.50 -2.27 54.79
CA GLU A 230 16.17 -3.69 54.58
C GLU A 230 14.71 -3.87 54.15
N GLU A 231 13.77 -3.05 54.66
CA GLU A 231 12.38 -2.99 54.15
C GLU A 231 12.24 -2.21 52.82
N PHE A 232 13.20 -1.37 52.42
CA PHE A 232 13.31 -0.68 51.12
C PHE A 232 14.16 -1.51 50.14
N LEU A 233 14.90 -2.50 50.62
CA LEU A 233 15.52 -3.57 49.84
C LEU A 233 14.60 -4.78 49.71
N ASN A 234 13.45 -4.81 50.38
CA ASN A 234 12.28 -5.45 49.80
C ASN A 234 11.90 -4.65 48.55
N LEU A 235 12.56 -5.00 47.44
CA LEU A 235 12.18 -4.68 46.07
C LEU A 235 10.82 -5.31 45.68
N ASP A 236 9.92 -5.54 46.64
CA ASP A 236 8.50 -5.46 46.37
C ASP A 236 8.14 -3.98 46.21
N ALA A 237 8.72 -3.42 45.16
CA ALA A 237 8.42 -2.12 44.63
C ALA A 237 6.90 -1.98 44.54
N THR A 238 6.39 -0.82 44.95
CA THR A 238 5.03 -0.36 44.67
C THR A 238 4.58 -0.95 43.32
N PRO A 239 3.44 -1.69 43.24
CA PRO A 239 3.07 -2.54 42.10
C PRO A 239 3.31 -1.93 40.70
N ASN A 240 3.25 -0.60 40.64
CA ASN A 240 3.53 0.24 39.48
C ASN A 240 4.98 0.16 38.94
N TYR A 241 6.02 0.19 39.76
CA TYR A 241 7.42 0.22 39.27
C TYR A 241 7.88 -1.14 38.75
N ARG A 242 7.43 -2.24 39.37
CA ARG A 242 7.64 -3.61 38.87
C ARG A 242 6.92 -3.83 37.54
N ALA A 243 5.69 -3.33 37.40
CA ALA A 243 4.95 -3.37 36.15
C ALA A 243 5.68 -2.59 35.04
N LEU A 244 6.20 -1.40 35.35
CA LEU A 244 6.96 -0.56 34.40
C LEU A 244 8.28 -1.21 33.96
N LEU A 245 9.05 -1.78 34.89
CA LEU A 245 10.27 -2.51 34.54
C LEU A 245 9.97 -3.73 33.66
N THR A 246 8.91 -4.47 33.98
CA THR A 246 8.48 -5.63 33.18
C THR A 246 8.00 -5.20 31.79
N SER A 247 7.32 -4.05 31.67
CA SER A 247 6.91 -3.51 30.37
C SER A 247 8.10 -3.05 29.54
N PHE A 248 9.09 -2.39 30.13
CA PHE A 248 10.31 -2.01 29.42
C PHE A 248 11.13 -3.24 28.99
N GLN A 249 11.22 -4.25 29.85
CA GLN A 249 11.87 -5.51 29.50
C GLN A 249 11.16 -6.23 28.35
N LYS A 250 9.82 -6.23 28.36
CA LYS A 250 9.01 -6.78 27.26
C LYS A 250 9.20 -6.01 25.96
N GLN A 251 9.17 -4.67 26.01
CA GLN A 251 9.44 -3.83 24.83
C GLN A 251 10.85 -4.05 24.27
N LEU A 252 11.85 -4.24 25.12
CA LEU A 252 13.22 -4.57 24.71
C LEU A 252 13.29 -5.91 23.96
N VAL A 253 12.59 -6.93 24.45
CA VAL A 253 12.53 -8.25 23.81
C VAL A 253 11.78 -8.17 22.48
N GLU A 254 10.63 -7.52 22.44
CA GLU A 254 9.84 -7.34 21.20
C GLU A 254 10.59 -6.55 20.14
N THR A 255 11.28 -5.48 20.55
CA THR A 255 12.08 -4.66 19.61
C THR A 255 13.27 -5.45 19.07
N LYS A 256 13.92 -6.29 19.89
CA LYS A 256 14.98 -7.19 19.43
C LYS A 256 14.47 -8.21 18.42
N ALA A 257 13.35 -8.87 18.71
CA ALA A 257 12.73 -9.83 17.78
C ALA A 257 12.36 -9.16 16.44
N ARG A 258 11.76 -7.97 16.49
CA ARG A 258 11.41 -7.21 15.28
C ARG A 258 12.64 -6.79 14.47
N ASN A 259 13.74 -6.42 15.14
CA ASN A 259 14.99 -6.12 14.46
C ASN A 259 15.59 -7.36 13.79
N GLU A 260 15.51 -8.53 14.41
CA GLU A 260 15.95 -9.79 13.81
C GLU A 260 15.12 -10.16 12.58
N GLU A 261 13.80 -9.99 12.64
CA GLU A 261 12.90 -10.17 11.49
C GLU A 261 13.23 -9.22 10.34
N LEU A 262 13.40 -7.93 10.62
CA LEU A 262 13.77 -6.94 9.61
C LEU A 262 15.14 -7.22 9.00
N LEU A 263 16.07 -7.76 9.79
CA LEU A 263 17.41 -8.12 9.30
C LEU A 263 17.33 -9.33 8.36
N LEU A 264 16.50 -10.33 8.69
CA LEU A 264 16.19 -11.45 7.79
C LEU A 264 15.53 -10.97 6.50
N GLU A 265 14.51 -10.12 6.59
CA GLU A 265 13.83 -9.54 5.42
C GLU A 265 14.82 -8.75 4.55
N ASN A 266 15.68 -7.92 5.14
CA ASN A 266 16.68 -7.16 4.42
C ASN A 266 17.68 -8.07 3.68
N THR A 267 18.12 -9.16 4.34
CA THR A 267 18.99 -10.15 3.68
C THR A 267 18.30 -10.86 2.52
N ASN A 268 17.00 -11.15 2.63
CA ASN A 268 16.22 -11.76 1.56
C ASN A 268 16.01 -10.78 0.40
N LEU A 269 15.62 -9.54 0.68
CA LEU A 269 15.49 -8.50 -0.34
C LEU A 269 16.81 -8.24 -1.07
N LYS A 270 17.94 -8.30 -0.36
CA LYS A 270 19.26 -8.18 -0.98
C LYS A 270 19.56 -9.33 -1.93
N LYS A 271 19.25 -10.58 -1.55
CA LYS A 271 19.37 -11.74 -2.45
C LYS A 271 18.46 -11.61 -3.66
N ASP A 272 17.22 -11.16 -3.47
CA ASP A 272 16.27 -10.95 -4.57
C ASP A 272 16.75 -9.86 -5.54
N LEU A 273 17.41 -8.81 -5.04
CA LEU A 273 18.04 -7.78 -5.86
C LEU A 273 19.24 -8.33 -6.65
N GLU A 274 20.03 -9.23 -6.06
CA GLU A 274 21.16 -9.88 -6.74
C GLU A 274 20.72 -10.86 -7.83
N ILE A 275 19.55 -11.50 -7.68
CA ILE A 275 18.98 -12.45 -8.67
C ILE A 275 18.17 -11.70 -9.75
N ARG A 276 17.77 -10.45 -9.52
CA ARG A 276 16.97 -9.68 -10.46
C ARG A 276 17.80 -9.34 -11.72
N PRO A 277 17.31 -9.69 -12.93
CA PRO A 277 17.99 -9.34 -14.16
C PRO A 277 18.16 -7.84 -14.31
N THR A 278 19.36 -7.43 -14.69
CA THR A 278 19.69 -6.02 -14.93
C THR A 278 18.85 -5.49 -16.10
N SER A 279 18.54 -4.19 -16.12
CA SER A 279 17.74 -3.57 -17.20
C SER A 279 18.30 -3.85 -18.61
N GLN A 280 19.63 -3.96 -18.72
CA GLN A 280 20.32 -4.33 -19.95
C GLN A 280 20.10 -5.81 -20.34
N GLU A 281 20.19 -6.73 -19.38
CA GLU A 281 19.93 -8.16 -19.58
C GLU A 281 18.46 -8.41 -19.94
N LEU A 282 17.53 -7.72 -19.29
CA LEU A 282 16.11 -7.79 -19.63
C LEU A 282 15.84 -7.31 -21.07
N LYS A 283 16.48 -6.21 -21.49
CA LYS A 283 16.40 -5.72 -22.89
C LYS A 283 16.99 -6.74 -23.87
N PHE A 284 18.11 -7.36 -23.51
CA PHE A 284 18.74 -8.41 -24.31
C PHE A 284 17.85 -9.66 -24.44
N TYR A 285 17.33 -10.19 -23.33
CA TYR A 285 16.40 -11.32 -23.34
C TYR A 285 15.12 -10.99 -24.11
N LYS A 286 14.56 -9.79 -23.95
CA LYS A 286 13.39 -9.34 -24.73
C LYS A 286 13.68 -9.27 -26.23
N HIS A 287 14.88 -8.87 -26.62
CA HIS A 287 15.30 -8.88 -28.02
C HIS A 287 15.49 -10.30 -28.56
N GLN A 288 16.11 -11.18 -27.78
CA GLN A 288 16.28 -12.61 -28.10
C GLN A 288 14.93 -13.32 -28.26
N VAL A 289 14.00 -13.11 -27.34
CA VAL A 289 12.63 -13.66 -27.43
C VAL A 289 11.94 -13.17 -28.69
N LYS A 290 11.99 -11.87 -29.00
CA LYS A 290 11.44 -11.35 -30.27
C LYS A 290 12.07 -11.97 -31.52
N LYS A 291 13.37 -12.29 -31.47
CA LYS A 291 14.07 -12.95 -32.57
C LYS A 291 13.60 -14.39 -32.71
N LEU A 292 13.52 -15.14 -31.61
CA LEU A 292 13.02 -16.52 -31.58
C LEU A 292 11.56 -16.61 -32.01
N GLU A 293 10.70 -15.68 -31.56
CA GLU A 293 9.30 -15.58 -32.01
C GLU A 293 9.20 -15.35 -33.52
N LYS A 294 10.06 -14.50 -34.09
CA LYS A 294 10.12 -14.29 -35.55
C LYS A 294 10.59 -15.54 -36.28
N THR A 295 11.55 -16.27 -35.73
CA THR A 295 12.02 -17.52 -36.32
C THR A 295 10.95 -18.60 -36.25
N LEU A 296 10.28 -18.75 -35.11
CA LEU A 296 9.17 -19.70 -34.91
C LEU A 296 8.00 -19.41 -35.86
N LYS A 297 7.64 -18.14 -36.04
CA LYS A 297 6.61 -17.74 -37.03
C LYS A 297 6.98 -18.11 -38.47
N LYS A 298 8.28 -18.18 -38.79
CA LYS A 298 8.78 -18.58 -40.11
C LYS A 298 8.89 -20.10 -40.28
N THR A 299 9.01 -20.88 -39.21
CA THR A 299 9.04 -22.35 -39.25
C THR A 299 7.65 -22.99 -39.10
N VAL A 300 6.66 -22.26 -38.61
CA VAL A 300 5.26 -22.71 -38.47
C VAL A 300 4.38 -22.30 -39.67
N GLN A 301 4.91 -21.51 -40.60
CA GLN A 301 4.33 -21.25 -41.94
C GLN A 301 5.04 -22.08 -43.00
#